data_AF-A0A9E5SD09-F1
#
_entry.id   AF-A0A9E5SD09-F1
#
_cell.length_a   1.000
_cell.length_b   1.000
_cell.length_c   1.000
_cell.angle_alpha   90.00
_cell.angle_beta   90.00
_cell.angle_gamma   90.00
#
_symmetry.space_group_name_H-M   'P 1'
#
loop_
_entity.id
_entity.type
_entity.pdbx_description
1 polymer ?
#
loop_
_entity_poly.entity_id
_entity_poly.type
_entity_poly.pdbx_seq_one_letter_code
_entity_poly.pdbx_strand_id
1 'polypeptide(L)'
;MTMKEAIRQIYESYNNYIEVESERILSSAPQNVDLYSKDYHDYFQKALDDKTDAYFDRPIDILQGRSPNEYFGLLATVEDCVDAFMIGAEVCDDVVPKGLLNRLLSFGENAVVRLLDIALAEDWHIEKAADTMDAREAISGAMSAIKVLGRIGANEAVEPLLERYGTLISPDEYIADIIQSFLQDIGEPAVASLLMRINGVSHIPAHSAEEDYVVALSQIGAQVPDEIIYQALRSAFKKLERKLIGVLCFGDYGDSRAVTLLKNYLDRNQHALTRDIFYEAMSVIQKLGGDINDIRDPFKDFSK
;
A
#
# COMPACT_ATOMS: atom_id res chain seq x y z
N MET A 1 13.74 3.50 35.12
CA MET A 1 12.99 3.23 33.88
C MET A 1 13.92 2.47 32.95
N THR A 2 13.53 1.27 32.54
CA THR A 2 14.26 0.51 31.52
C THR A 2 14.10 1.20 30.16
N MET A 3 14.95 0.85 29.19
CA MET A 3 14.82 1.37 27.82
C MET A 3 13.45 1.04 27.22
N LYS A 4 12.98 -0.20 27.39
CA LYS A 4 11.67 -0.66 26.88
C LYS A 4 10.50 0.08 27.52
N GLU A 5 10.54 0.32 28.83
CA GLU A 5 9.54 1.14 29.53
C GLU A 5 9.52 2.58 29.01
N ALA A 6 10.69 3.18 28.79
CA ALA A 6 10.79 4.54 28.27
C ALA A 6 10.16 4.63 26.88
N ILE A 7 10.51 3.71 25.98
CA ILE A 7 10.00 3.68 24.60
C ILE A 7 8.48 3.49 24.59
N ARG A 8 7.96 2.55 25.39
CA ARG A 8 6.51 2.33 25.47
C ARG A 8 5.79 3.58 25.94
N GLN A 9 6.30 4.28 26.97
CA GLN A 9 5.70 5.53 27.43
C GLN A 9 5.75 6.66 26.40
N ILE A 10 6.79 6.72 25.55
CA ILE A 10 6.85 7.67 24.42
C ILE A 10 5.66 7.40 23.48
N TYR A 11 5.48 6.14 23.05
CA TYR A 11 4.44 5.77 22.09
C TYR A 11 3.02 5.89 22.68
N GLU A 12 2.81 5.51 23.94
CA GLU A 12 1.54 5.73 24.64
C GLU A 12 1.23 7.23 24.78
N SER A 13 2.23 8.06 25.11
CA SER A 13 2.05 9.51 25.16
C SER A 13 1.80 10.11 23.78
N TYR A 14 2.38 9.53 22.73
CA TYR A 14 2.13 9.92 21.34
C TYR A 14 0.69 9.63 20.92
N ASN A 15 0.17 8.43 21.20
CA ASN A 15 -1.22 8.07 20.88
C ASN A 15 -2.22 9.04 21.50
N ASN A 16 -2.06 9.33 22.80
CA ASN A 16 -2.89 10.32 23.50
C ASN A 16 -2.81 11.71 22.86
N TYR A 17 -1.62 12.10 22.38
CA TYR A 17 -1.44 13.40 21.73
C TYR A 17 -2.14 13.45 20.37
N ILE A 18 -1.98 12.41 19.54
CA ILE A 18 -2.59 12.35 18.21
C ILE A 18 -4.09 12.19 18.27
N GLU A 19 -4.64 11.46 19.24
CA GLU A 19 -6.09 11.40 19.46
C GLU A 19 -6.67 12.82 19.65
N VAL A 20 -6.07 13.61 20.56
CA VAL A 20 -6.49 14.99 20.83
C VAL A 20 -6.32 15.90 19.61
N GLU A 21 -5.23 15.78 18.85
CA GLU A 21 -5.03 16.59 17.65
C GLU A 21 -5.97 16.17 16.51
N SER A 22 -6.27 14.88 16.36
CA SER A 22 -7.24 14.37 15.39
C SER A 22 -8.62 14.95 15.65
N GLU A 23 -9.08 14.91 16.89
CA GLU A 23 -10.34 15.53 17.30
C GLU A 23 -10.38 17.03 17.02
N ARG A 24 -9.27 17.74 17.25
CA ARG A 24 -9.15 19.17 16.95
C ARG A 24 -9.25 19.46 15.45
N ILE A 25 -8.55 18.69 14.63
CA ILE A 25 -8.58 18.84 13.17
C ILE A 25 -10.00 18.62 12.67
N LEU A 26 -10.65 17.51 13.08
CA LEU A 26 -12.03 17.19 12.70
C LEU A 26 -13.01 18.28 13.17
N SER A 27 -12.86 18.77 14.39
CA SER A 27 -13.73 19.83 14.94
C SER A 27 -13.52 21.19 14.27
N SER A 28 -12.37 21.41 13.63
CA SER A 28 -12.06 22.63 12.89
C SER A 28 -12.51 22.61 11.43
N ALA A 29 -12.96 21.45 10.93
CA ALA A 29 -13.41 21.31 9.56
C ALA A 29 -14.69 22.13 9.30
N PRO A 30 -14.81 22.81 8.15
CA PRO A 30 -16.05 23.50 7.79
C PRO A 30 -17.23 22.53 7.72
N GLN A 31 -18.43 22.95 8.18
CA GLN A 31 -19.64 22.11 8.18
C GLN A 31 -20.06 21.55 6.81
N ASN A 32 -19.58 22.13 5.71
CA ASN A 32 -19.93 21.74 4.34
C ASN A 32 -18.80 20.99 3.60
N VAL A 33 -17.74 20.57 4.30
CA VAL A 33 -16.67 19.79 3.66
C VAL A 33 -17.14 18.35 3.45
N ASP A 34 -16.86 17.80 2.28
CA ASP A 34 -17.05 16.37 2.04
C ASP A 34 -15.89 15.61 2.68
N LEU A 35 -16.13 15.04 3.85
CA LEU A 35 -15.15 14.29 4.62
C LEU A 35 -14.64 13.04 3.88
N TYR A 36 -15.38 12.54 2.90
CA TYR A 36 -15.02 11.37 2.10
C TYR A 36 -14.31 11.73 0.79
N SER A 37 -14.14 13.04 0.53
CA SER A 37 -13.40 13.49 -0.64
C SER A 37 -11.91 13.20 -0.48
N LYS A 38 -11.26 12.85 -1.60
CA LYS A 38 -9.81 12.65 -1.66
C LYS A 38 -9.06 13.89 -1.13
N ASP A 39 -9.50 15.08 -1.54
CA ASP A 39 -8.87 16.35 -1.14
C ASP A 39 -8.90 16.55 0.39
N TYR A 40 -9.99 16.17 1.06
CA TYR A 40 -10.07 16.25 2.52
C TYR A 40 -9.21 15.18 3.19
N HIS A 41 -9.21 13.95 2.70
CA HIS A 41 -8.31 12.90 3.21
C HIS A 41 -6.84 13.32 3.09
N ASP A 42 -6.43 13.87 1.94
CA ASP A 42 -5.06 14.36 1.71
C ASP A 42 -4.71 15.51 2.68
N TYR A 43 -5.65 16.44 2.90
CA TYR A 43 -5.48 17.51 3.89
C TYR A 43 -5.35 16.96 5.32
N PHE A 44 -6.25 16.06 5.72
CA PHE A 44 -6.30 15.49 7.06
C PHE A 44 -5.02 14.70 7.36
N GLN A 45 -4.58 13.85 6.43
CA GLN A 45 -3.35 13.07 6.56
C GLN A 45 -2.14 13.98 6.70
N LYS A 46 -2.02 15.00 5.83
CA LYS A 46 -0.92 15.96 5.93
C LYS A 46 -0.90 16.71 7.26
N ALA A 47 -2.07 17.13 7.74
CA ALA A 47 -2.18 17.79 9.03
C ALA A 47 -1.75 16.87 10.17
N LEU A 48 -2.09 15.58 10.13
CA LEU A 48 -1.62 14.60 11.10
C LEU A 48 -0.12 14.39 11.03
N ASP A 49 0.46 14.25 9.83
CA ASP A 49 1.90 14.08 9.64
C ASP A 49 2.69 15.25 10.27
N ASP A 50 2.23 16.49 10.07
CA ASP A 50 2.81 17.69 10.68
C ASP A 50 2.75 17.63 12.23
N LYS A 51 1.67 17.08 12.80
CA LYS A 51 1.53 16.91 14.26
C LYS A 51 2.40 15.79 14.78
N THR A 52 2.51 14.70 14.04
CA THR A 52 3.40 13.59 14.35
C THR A 52 4.84 14.07 14.45
N ASP A 53 5.32 14.80 13.44
CA ASP A 53 6.64 15.42 13.46
C ASP A 53 6.82 16.36 14.67
N ALA A 54 5.85 17.25 14.90
CA ALA A 54 5.91 18.18 16.03
C ALA A 54 5.97 17.47 17.39
N TYR A 55 5.34 16.31 17.54
CA TYR A 55 5.45 15.51 18.77
C TYR A 55 6.84 14.92 18.93
N PHE A 56 7.40 14.30 17.88
CA PHE A 56 8.68 13.61 18.00
C PHE A 56 9.87 14.59 18.10
N ASP A 57 9.70 15.85 17.68
CA ASP A 57 10.71 16.91 17.78
C ASP A 57 10.64 17.75 19.06
N ARG A 58 9.52 17.73 19.80
CA ARG A 58 9.42 18.52 21.05
C ARG A 58 10.02 17.76 22.24
N PRO A 59 10.72 18.46 23.15
CA PRO A 59 11.06 17.93 24.46
C PRO A 59 9.86 17.40 25.24
N ILE A 60 10.02 16.25 25.91
CA ILE A 60 8.99 15.70 26.80
C ILE A 60 9.57 15.38 28.19
N ASP A 61 8.73 15.51 29.22
CA ASP A 61 9.14 15.39 30.62
C ASP A 61 9.69 14.00 30.96
N ILE A 62 9.11 12.95 30.35
CA ILE A 62 9.53 11.54 30.51
C ILE A 62 11.01 11.36 30.11
N LEU A 63 11.50 12.17 29.18
CA LEU A 63 12.86 12.15 28.66
C LEU A 63 13.75 13.27 29.23
N GLN A 64 13.35 13.85 30.37
CA GLN A 64 14.11 14.90 31.06
C GLN A 64 14.44 16.10 30.15
N GLY A 65 13.50 16.48 29.30
CA GLY A 65 13.65 17.62 28.39
C GLY A 65 14.39 17.32 27.09
N ARG A 66 14.60 16.05 26.74
CA ARG A 66 14.96 15.64 25.37
C ARG A 66 13.73 15.36 24.53
N SER A 67 13.83 15.52 23.22
CA SER A 67 12.79 15.06 22.31
C SER A 67 12.87 13.54 22.10
N PRO A 68 11.75 12.88 21.75
CA PRO A 68 11.77 11.50 21.30
C PRO A 68 12.76 11.21 20.16
N ASN A 69 12.85 12.08 19.15
CA ASN A 69 13.80 11.89 18.04
C ASN A 69 15.26 11.94 18.52
N GLU A 70 15.60 12.83 19.46
CA GLU A 70 16.93 12.85 20.10
C GLU A 70 17.20 11.57 20.89
N TYR A 71 16.19 11.06 21.61
CA TYR A 71 16.32 9.82 22.37
C TYR A 71 16.57 8.61 21.48
N PHE A 72 15.75 8.42 20.44
CA PHE A 72 15.93 7.32 19.48
C PHE A 72 17.26 7.42 18.72
N GLY A 73 17.70 8.64 18.41
CA GLY A 73 19.00 8.89 17.77
C GLY A 73 20.22 8.41 18.57
N LEU A 74 20.05 8.14 19.86
CA LEU A 74 21.13 7.72 20.77
C LEU A 74 21.12 6.22 21.10
N LEU A 75 20.20 5.44 20.53
CA LEU A 75 20.17 3.98 20.72
C LEU A 75 21.49 3.36 20.26
N ALA A 76 22.06 2.47 21.07
CA ALA A 76 23.45 2.05 20.91
C ALA A 76 23.62 1.03 19.79
N THR A 77 22.69 0.08 19.68
CA THR A 77 22.77 -1.07 18.79
C THR A 77 21.56 -1.16 17.85
N VAL A 78 21.70 -1.94 16.78
CA VAL A 78 20.58 -2.26 15.88
C VAL A 78 19.48 -3.00 16.63
N GLU A 79 19.81 -3.85 17.61
CA GLU A 79 18.84 -4.54 18.46
C GLU A 79 18.00 -3.57 19.29
N ASP A 80 18.61 -2.52 19.83
CA ASP A 80 17.88 -1.50 20.58
C ASP A 80 16.89 -0.76 19.68
N CYS A 81 17.28 -0.48 18.43
CA CYS A 81 16.38 0.11 17.44
C CYS A 81 15.28 -0.84 17.00
N VAL A 82 15.58 -2.13 16.83
CA VAL A 82 14.58 -3.16 16.51
C VAL A 82 13.59 -3.33 17.66
N ASP A 83 14.07 -3.37 18.90
CA ASP A 83 13.21 -3.40 20.10
C ASP A 83 12.30 -2.17 20.13
N ALA A 84 12.84 -0.98 19.85
CA ALA A 84 12.05 0.24 19.81
C ALA A 84 11.00 0.24 18.70
N PHE A 85 11.39 -0.26 17.52
CA PHE A 85 10.53 -0.42 16.36
C PHE A 85 9.37 -1.38 16.65
N MET A 86 9.65 -2.54 17.25
CA MET A 86 8.63 -3.53 17.59
C MET A 86 7.65 -3.02 18.66
N ILE A 87 8.15 -2.30 19.68
CA ILE A 87 7.27 -1.63 20.65
C ILE A 87 6.41 -0.58 19.94
N GLY A 88 6.99 0.15 18.99
CA GLY A 88 6.26 1.10 18.14
C GLY A 88 5.13 0.44 17.38
N ALA A 89 5.41 -0.65 16.65
CA ALA A 89 4.41 -1.39 15.87
C ALA A 89 3.30 -2.01 16.72
N GLU A 90 3.60 -2.41 17.96
CA GLU A 90 2.62 -2.95 18.91
C GLU A 90 1.72 -1.86 19.49
N VAL A 91 2.29 -0.68 19.81
CA VAL A 91 1.57 0.39 20.51
C VAL A 91 0.90 1.36 19.55
N CYS A 92 1.50 1.57 18.38
CA CYS A 92 1.10 2.54 17.38
C CYS A 92 1.02 1.85 16.02
N ASP A 93 -0.19 1.73 15.46
CA ASP A 93 -0.46 0.96 14.24
C ASP A 93 0.53 1.16 13.09
N ASP A 94 1.02 2.40 12.85
CA ASP A 94 1.86 2.70 11.67
C ASP A 94 2.77 3.92 11.83
N VAL A 95 3.49 4.04 12.95
CA VAL A 95 4.35 5.22 13.19
C VAL A 95 5.78 4.84 13.52
N VAL A 96 6.68 5.16 12.59
CA VAL A 96 8.12 5.03 12.77
C VAL A 96 8.74 6.43 12.82
N PRO A 97 9.16 6.91 14.00
CA PRO A 97 9.72 8.24 14.17
C PRO A 97 10.99 8.44 13.34
N LYS A 98 11.18 9.64 12.76
CA LYS A 98 12.34 9.97 11.93
C LYS A 98 13.67 9.71 12.64
N GLY A 99 13.76 10.04 13.94
CA GLY A 99 14.95 9.78 14.75
C GLY A 99 15.26 8.28 14.87
N LEU A 100 14.23 7.45 15.03
CA LEU A 100 14.38 5.99 15.06
C LEU A 100 14.77 5.43 13.69
N LEU A 101 14.07 5.85 12.63
CA LEU A 101 14.36 5.41 11.27
C LEU A 101 15.79 5.79 10.85
N ASN A 102 16.19 7.05 11.05
CA ASN A 102 17.55 7.51 10.75
C ASN A 102 18.61 6.72 11.53
N ARG A 103 18.32 6.42 12.80
CA ARG A 103 19.25 5.64 13.62
C ARG A 103 19.33 4.19 13.14
N LEU A 104 18.21 3.56 12.85
CA LEU A 104 18.16 2.21 12.30
C LEU A 104 18.96 2.14 10.98
N LEU A 105 18.73 3.07 10.05
CA LEU A 105 19.44 3.14 8.78
C LEU A 105 20.94 3.44 8.91
N SER A 106 21.39 4.05 10.00
CA SER A 106 22.83 4.27 10.26
C SER A 106 23.62 2.96 10.44
N PHE A 107 22.93 1.83 10.64
CA PHE A 107 23.55 0.50 10.68
C PHE A 107 23.67 -0.18 9.30
N GLY A 108 23.24 0.48 8.22
CA GLY A 108 23.40 0.01 6.84
C GLY A 108 22.65 -1.30 6.56
N GLU A 109 23.27 -2.20 5.79
CA GLU A 109 22.68 -3.49 5.38
C GLU A 109 22.16 -4.33 6.56
N ASN A 110 22.81 -4.26 7.73
CA ASN A 110 22.36 -4.98 8.92
C ASN A 110 20.93 -4.58 9.33
N ALA A 111 20.55 -3.32 9.16
CA ALA A 111 19.19 -2.88 9.45
C ALA A 111 18.17 -3.47 8.48
N VAL A 112 18.52 -3.51 7.18
CA VAL A 112 17.65 -4.10 6.16
C VAL A 112 17.44 -5.59 6.41
N VAL A 113 18.51 -6.33 6.70
CA VAL A 113 18.43 -7.75 7.06
C VAL A 113 17.49 -7.95 8.26
N ARG A 114 17.62 -7.13 9.30
CA ARG A 114 16.76 -7.26 10.48
C ARG A 114 15.30 -6.91 10.24
N LEU A 115 15.01 -5.90 9.42
CA LEU A 115 13.64 -5.60 9.01
C LEU A 115 13.06 -6.73 8.14
N LEU A 116 13.86 -7.31 7.26
CA LEU A 116 13.45 -8.45 6.45
C LEU A 116 13.18 -9.70 7.30
N ASP A 117 14.03 -9.97 8.29
CA ASP A 117 13.81 -11.06 9.25
C ASP A 117 12.48 -10.88 10.00
N ILE A 118 12.14 -9.65 10.42
CA ILE A 118 10.86 -9.33 11.07
C ILE A 118 9.70 -9.53 10.09
N ALA A 119 9.81 -9.01 8.87
CA ALA A 119 8.77 -9.14 7.84
C ALA A 119 8.44 -10.60 7.53
N LEU A 120 9.45 -11.48 7.53
CA LEU A 120 9.32 -12.88 7.15
C LEU A 120 9.13 -13.84 8.33
N ALA A 121 9.21 -13.37 9.58
CA ALA A 121 9.13 -14.22 10.77
C ALA A 121 7.75 -14.87 10.93
N GLU A 122 6.68 -14.12 10.68
CA GLU A 122 5.31 -14.53 10.96
C GLU A 122 4.61 -15.12 9.73
N ASP A 123 3.60 -15.96 9.98
CA ASP A 123 2.66 -16.35 8.93
C ASP A 123 1.71 -15.20 8.60
N TRP A 124 1.62 -14.89 7.31
CA TRP A 124 0.77 -13.82 6.80
C TRP A 124 -0.67 -14.32 6.55
N HIS A 125 -1.02 -15.52 7.00
CA HIS A 125 -2.36 -16.04 6.84
C HIS A 125 -3.28 -15.53 7.95
N ILE A 126 -4.24 -14.68 7.59
CA ILE A 126 -5.35 -14.29 8.46
C ILE A 126 -6.56 -15.14 8.07
N GLU A 127 -6.99 -16.05 8.94
CA GLU A 127 -8.23 -16.80 8.73
C GLU A 127 -9.42 -15.83 8.84
N LYS A 128 -10.29 -15.75 7.82
CA LYS A 128 -11.46 -14.86 7.82
C LYS A 128 -12.43 -15.08 8.99
N ALA A 129 -12.45 -16.28 9.57
CA ALA A 129 -13.26 -16.60 10.76
C ALA A 129 -12.60 -16.13 12.08
N ALA A 130 -11.32 -15.79 12.03
CA ALA A 130 -10.50 -15.31 13.12
C ALA A 130 -9.92 -13.91 12.84
N ASP A 131 -10.60 -13.10 12.00
CA ASP A 131 -10.30 -11.67 11.84
C ASP A 131 -10.67 -10.93 13.13
N THR A 132 -9.89 -11.21 14.16
CA THR A 132 -9.90 -10.57 15.47
C THR A 132 -8.75 -9.57 15.51
N MET A 133 -8.88 -8.58 16.41
CA MET A 133 -7.81 -7.61 16.67
C MET A 133 -6.47 -8.34 16.95
N ASP A 134 -6.52 -9.42 17.73
CA ASP A 134 -5.38 -10.27 18.07
C ASP A 134 -4.62 -10.84 16.85
N ALA A 135 -5.33 -11.22 15.78
CA ALA A 135 -4.68 -11.78 14.58
C ALA A 135 -3.91 -10.72 13.79
N ARG A 136 -4.43 -9.48 13.75
CA ARG A 136 -3.75 -8.34 13.09
C ARG A 136 -2.61 -7.80 13.95
N GLU A 137 -2.78 -7.75 15.26
CA GLU A 137 -1.73 -7.42 16.21
C GLU A 137 -0.54 -8.37 16.07
N ALA A 138 -0.77 -9.67 15.89
CA ALA A 138 0.30 -10.67 15.73
C ALA A 138 1.22 -10.39 14.52
N ILE A 139 0.70 -9.81 13.44
CA ILE A 139 1.49 -9.51 12.23
C ILE A 139 1.89 -8.02 12.11
N SER A 140 1.49 -7.17 13.06
CA SER A 140 1.73 -5.71 13.04
C SER A 140 3.20 -5.34 12.83
N GLY A 141 4.12 -6.06 13.51
CA GLY A 141 5.56 -5.87 13.34
C GLY A 141 6.05 -6.21 11.94
N ALA A 142 5.57 -7.31 11.36
CA ALA A 142 5.91 -7.71 10.00
C ALA A 142 5.39 -6.69 8.98
N MET A 143 4.14 -6.26 9.14
CA MET A 143 3.49 -5.26 8.30
C MET A 143 4.19 -3.90 8.34
N SER A 144 4.55 -3.44 9.54
CA SER A 144 5.35 -2.22 9.72
C SER A 144 6.72 -2.35 9.05
N ALA A 145 7.36 -3.53 9.12
CA ALA A 145 8.68 -3.74 8.55
C ALA A 145 8.63 -3.67 7.02
N ILE A 146 7.61 -4.28 6.40
CA ILE A 146 7.38 -4.21 4.95
C ILE A 146 7.21 -2.76 4.49
N LYS A 147 6.39 -1.96 5.19
CA LYS A 147 6.22 -0.53 4.87
C LYS A 147 7.54 0.22 4.93
N VAL A 148 8.35 0.00 5.98
CA VAL A 148 9.66 0.65 6.09
C VAL A 148 10.59 0.21 4.96
N LEU A 149 10.67 -1.08 4.64
CA LEU A 149 11.48 -1.60 3.55
C LEU A 149 11.12 -0.96 2.20
N GLY A 150 9.83 -0.73 1.95
CA GLY A 150 9.36 0.00 0.78
C GLY A 150 9.85 1.44 0.77
N ARG A 151 9.53 2.20 1.82
CA ARG A 151 9.89 3.62 1.96
C ARG A 151 11.39 3.90 1.84
N ILE A 152 12.24 2.97 2.26
CA ILE A 152 13.71 3.13 2.20
C ILE A 152 14.31 2.63 0.88
N GLY A 153 13.50 2.08 -0.03
CA GLY A 153 13.97 1.58 -1.32
C GLY A 153 14.81 0.30 -1.21
N ALA A 154 14.49 -0.60 -0.27
CA ALA A 154 15.25 -1.83 -0.04
C ALA A 154 14.98 -2.86 -1.16
N ASN A 155 15.68 -2.72 -2.29
CA ASN A 155 15.49 -3.57 -3.48
C ASN A 155 15.70 -5.07 -3.18
N GLU A 156 16.61 -5.40 -2.26
CA GLU A 156 16.86 -6.77 -1.81
C GLU A 156 15.66 -7.43 -1.14
N ALA A 157 14.68 -6.64 -0.65
CA ALA A 157 13.46 -7.16 -0.04
C ALA A 157 12.40 -7.60 -1.07
N VAL A 158 12.50 -7.16 -2.33
CA VAL A 158 11.48 -7.42 -3.35
C VAL A 158 11.23 -8.91 -3.54
N GLU A 159 12.26 -9.69 -3.86
CA GLU A 159 12.06 -11.12 -4.15
C GLU A 159 11.56 -11.90 -2.93
N PRO A 160 12.18 -11.80 -1.73
CA PRO A 160 11.70 -12.56 -0.57
C PRO A 160 10.26 -12.22 -0.17
N LEU A 161 9.87 -10.94 -0.23
CA LEU A 161 8.50 -10.53 0.11
C LEU A 161 7.49 -11.00 -0.94
N LEU A 162 7.83 -10.91 -2.24
CA LEU A 162 6.97 -11.41 -3.31
C LEU A 162 6.87 -12.95 -3.33
N GLU A 163 7.93 -13.66 -2.97
CA GLU A 163 7.89 -15.11 -2.75
C GLU A 163 6.94 -15.44 -1.61
N ARG A 164 7.06 -14.76 -0.46
CA ARG A 164 6.18 -14.97 0.69
C ARG A 164 4.72 -14.68 0.34
N TYR A 165 4.44 -13.52 -0.25
CA TYR A 165 3.09 -13.12 -0.64
C TYR A 165 2.46 -14.09 -1.64
N GLY A 166 3.25 -14.56 -2.61
CA GLY A 166 2.80 -15.53 -3.62
C GLY A 166 2.41 -16.91 -3.08
N THR A 167 2.73 -17.22 -1.81
CA THR A 167 2.27 -18.45 -1.16
C THR A 167 0.85 -18.36 -0.60
N LEU A 168 0.30 -17.14 -0.48
CA LEU A 168 -1.02 -16.91 0.10
C LEU A 168 -2.13 -17.29 -0.89
N ILE A 169 -3.06 -18.10 -0.42
CA ILE A 169 -4.30 -18.40 -1.15
C ILE A 169 -5.33 -17.36 -0.73
N SER A 170 -5.73 -16.50 -1.67
CA SER A 170 -6.64 -15.39 -1.42
C SER A 170 -6.16 -14.47 -0.28
N PRO A 171 -5.10 -13.67 -0.53
CA PRO A 171 -4.54 -12.78 0.48
C PRO A 171 -5.62 -11.90 1.13
N ASP A 172 -5.45 -11.63 2.43
CA ASP A 172 -6.29 -10.67 3.13
C ASP A 172 -6.10 -9.26 2.55
N GLU A 173 -7.18 -8.46 2.53
CA GLU A 173 -7.16 -7.10 1.95
C GLU A 173 -6.14 -6.19 2.64
N TYR A 174 -5.99 -6.29 3.96
CA TYR A 174 -5.00 -5.50 4.71
C TYR A 174 -3.56 -5.81 4.27
N ILE A 175 -3.26 -7.10 4.04
CA ILE A 175 -1.94 -7.54 3.60
C ILE A 175 -1.70 -7.16 2.15
N ALA A 176 -2.73 -7.30 1.30
CA ALA A 176 -2.68 -6.87 -0.08
C ALA A 176 -2.35 -5.37 -0.18
N ASP A 177 -3.03 -4.52 0.59
CA ASP A 177 -2.78 -3.07 0.62
C ASP A 177 -1.35 -2.73 1.03
N ILE A 178 -0.80 -3.44 2.01
CA ILE A 178 0.58 -3.25 2.46
C ILE A 178 1.58 -3.64 1.37
N ILE A 179 1.35 -4.76 0.69
CA ILE A 179 2.20 -5.19 -0.42
C ILE A 179 2.08 -4.22 -1.60
N GLN A 180 0.88 -3.70 -1.89
CA GLN A 180 0.70 -2.65 -2.90
C GLN A 180 1.48 -1.39 -2.54
N SER A 181 1.38 -0.90 -1.30
CA SER A 181 2.15 0.26 -0.82
C SER A 181 3.65 0.01 -0.93
N PHE A 182 4.13 -1.16 -0.52
CA PHE A 182 5.54 -1.55 -0.67
C PHE A 182 6.00 -1.50 -2.13
N LEU A 183 5.22 -2.09 -3.05
CA LEU A 183 5.57 -2.13 -4.47
C LEU A 183 5.54 -0.73 -5.11
N GLN A 184 4.61 0.13 -4.70
CA GLN A 184 4.55 1.53 -5.14
C GLN A 184 5.76 2.33 -4.64
N ASP A 185 6.13 2.18 -3.36
CA ASP A 185 7.28 2.87 -2.77
C ASP A 185 8.61 2.40 -3.38
N ILE A 186 8.75 1.09 -3.66
CA ILE A 186 9.91 0.55 -4.39
C ILE A 186 9.94 1.06 -5.82
N GLY A 187 8.82 0.94 -6.55
CA GLY A 187 8.69 1.38 -7.94
C GLY A 187 9.40 0.48 -8.96
N GLU A 188 10.16 1.09 -9.88
CA GLU A 188 10.82 0.44 -11.01
C GLU A 188 11.63 -0.83 -10.66
N PRO A 189 12.39 -0.91 -9.54
CA PRO A 189 13.13 -2.11 -9.15
C PRO A 189 12.26 -3.38 -9.02
N ALA A 190 10.96 -3.26 -8.75
CA ALA A 190 10.05 -4.40 -8.66
C ALA A 190 9.57 -4.92 -10.03
N VAL A 191 9.72 -4.16 -11.11
CA VAL A 191 9.10 -4.45 -12.41
C VAL A 191 9.53 -5.81 -12.97
N ALA A 192 10.82 -6.14 -12.91
CA ALA A 192 11.33 -7.41 -13.44
C ALA A 192 10.68 -8.62 -12.73
N SER A 193 10.58 -8.55 -11.40
CA SER A 193 9.99 -9.57 -10.55
C SER A 193 8.49 -9.76 -10.79
N LEU A 194 7.76 -8.65 -10.98
CA LEU A 194 6.34 -8.65 -11.30
C LEU A 194 6.09 -9.23 -12.70
N LEU A 195 6.86 -8.79 -13.70
CA LEU A 195 6.78 -9.31 -15.07
C LEU A 195 7.01 -10.82 -15.12
N MET A 196 7.99 -11.33 -14.37
CA MET A 196 8.27 -12.77 -14.29
C MET A 196 7.05 -13.54 -13.77
N ARG A 197 6.46 -13.10 -12.65
CA ARG A 197 5.33 -13.76 -12.00
C ARG A 197 4.05 -13.72 -12.86
N ILE A 198 3.71 -12.55 -13.39
CA ILE A 198 2.53 -12.35 -14.25
C ILE A 198 2.63 -13.14 -15.57
N ASN A 199 3.82 -13.19 -16.16
CA ASN A 199 4.02 -13.92 -17.42
C ASN A 199 4.13 -15.44 -17.22
N GLY A 200 4.59 -15.88 -16.04
CA GLY A 200 4.76 -17.30 -15.70
C GLY A 200 3.47 -18.08 -15.54
N VAL A 201 2.34 -17.42 -15.26
CA VAL A 201 1.03 -18.08 -15.08
C VAL A 201 0.20 -18.12 -16.35
N SER A 202 -0.59 -19.18 -16.54
CA SER A 202 -1.53 -19.32 -17.67
C SER A 202 -2.91 -18.71 -17.38
N HIS A 203 -3.24 -18.56 -16.11
CA HIS A 203 -4.50 -18.02 -15.60
C HIS A 203 -4.23 -17.25 -14.32
N ILE A 204 -4.95 -16.14 -14.10
CA ILE A 204 -4.83 -15.30 -12.90
C ILE A 204 -6.18 -15.36 -12.18
N PRO A 205 -6.28 -16.13 -11.07
CA PRO A 205 -7.51 -16.26 -10.30
C PRO A 205 -7.95 -14.94 -9.66
N ALA A 206 -9.25 -14.82 -9.40
CA ALA A 206 -9.80 -13.73 -8.61
C ALA A 206 -9.15 -13.65 -7.21
N HIS A 207 -8.83 -12.44 -6.74
CA HIS A 207 -8.27 -12.21 -5.40
C HIS A 207 -6.96 -12.99 -5.17
N SER A 208 -6.12 -13.15 -6.18
CA SER A 208 -4.82 -13.83 -6.06
C SER A 208 -3.70 -12.81 -5.96
N ALA A 209 -2.55 -13.22 -5.42
CA ALA A 209 -1.34 -12.41 -5.43
C ALA A 209 -0.98 -11.97 -6.87
N GLU A 210 -1.23 -12.80 -7.89
CA GLU A 210 -1.02 -12.44 -9.28
C GLU A 210 -1.98 -11.35 -9.80
N GLU A 211 -3.22 -11.29 -9.32
CA GLU A 211 -4.15 -10.18 -9.62
C GLU A 211 -3.58 -8.87 -9.05
N ASP A 212 -3.09 -8.92 -7.82
CA ASP A 212 -2.46 -7.80 -7.12
C ASP A 212 -1.16 -7.35 -7.81
N TYR A 213 -0.36 -8.28 -8.32
CA TYR A 213 0.84 -7.94 -9.12
C TYR A 213 0.50 -7.17 -10.39
N VAL A 214 -0.62 -7.49 -11.05
CA VAL A 214 -1.07 -6.75 -12.25
C VAL A 214 -1.46 -5.33 -11.90
N VAL A 215 -2.14 -5.13 -10.76
CA VAL A 215 -2.50 -3.81 -10.24
C VAL A 215 -1.24 -2.99 -9.96
N ALA A 216 -0.30 -3.52 -9.17
CA ALA A 216 0.96 -2.87 -8.85
C ALA A 216 1.75 -2.49 -10.11
N LEU A 217 1.87 -3.41 -11.07
CA LEU A 217 2.59 -3.18 -12.32
C LEU A 217 1.95 -2.06 -13.15
N SER A 218 0.62 -1.94 -13.14
CA SER A 218 -0.09 -0.87 -13.85
C SER A 218 0.19 0.51 -13.25
N GLN A 219 0.25 0.60 -11.92
CA GLN A 219 0.50 1.84 -11.19
C GLN A 219 1.97 2.28 -11.32
N ILE A 220 2.91 1.33 -11.19
CA ILE A 220 4.33 1.59 -11.45
C ILE A 220 4.52 2.04 -12.92
N GLY A 221 3.89 1.33 -13.86
CA GLY A 221 3.95 1.66 -15.29
C GLY A 221 3.33 3.01 -15.65
N ALA A 222 2.39 3.54 -14.86
CA ALA A 222 1.86 4.89 -15.05
C ALA A 222 2.92 5.98 -14.77
N GLN A 223 3.83 5.72 -13.82
CA GLN A 223 4.94 6.61 -13.48
C GLN A 223 6.15 6.40 -14.41
N VAL A 224 6.39 5.15 -14.82
CA VAL A 224 7.49 4.76 -15.71
C VAL A 224 6.94 3.95 -16.90
N PRO A 225 6.37 4.62 -17.92
CA PRO A 225 5.77 3.93 -19.07
C PRO A 225 6.81 3.15 -19.86
N ASP A 226 6.51 1.87 -20.12
CA ASP A 226 7.38 0.97 -20.87
C ASP A 226 6.57 -0.01 -21.74
N GLU A 227 7.09 -0.33 -22.92
CA GLU A 227 6.40 -1.21 -23.87
C GLU A 227 6.23 -2.63 -23.33
N ILE A 228 7.20 -3.15 -22.60
CA ILE A 228 7.17 -4.49 -22.00
C ILE A 228 6.07 -4.54 -20.94
N ILE A 229 5.94 -3.47 -20.13
CA ILE A 229 4.85 -3.34 -19.14
C ILE A 229 3.50 -3.37 -19.85
N TYR A 230 3.30 -2.53 -20.87
CA TYR A 230 2.02 -2.51 -21.60
C TYR A 230 1.67 -3.87 -22.21
N GLN A 231 2.63 -4.56 -22.82
CA GLN A 231 2.39 -5.90 -23.38
C GLN A 231 2.08 -6.94 -22.29
N ALA A 232 2.71 -6.85 -21.13
CA ALA A 232 2.42 -7.72 -19.99
C ALA A 232 0.99 -7.48 -19.46
N LEU A 233 0.57 -6.23 -19.26
CA LEU A 233 -0.80 -5.88 -18.87
C LEU A 233 -1.82 -6.39 -19.89
N ARG A 234 -1.53 -6.23 -21.19
CA ARG A 234 -2.36 -6.76 -22.28
C ARG A 234 -2.45 -8.28 -22.29
N SER A 235 -1.37 -8.97 -21.97
CA SER A 235 -1.35 -10.42 -21.83
C SER A 235 -2.16 -10.86 -20.60
N ALA A 236 -1.92 -10.23 -19.46
CA ALA A 236 -2.60 -10.46 -18.19
C ALA A 236 -4.12 -10.24 -18.28
N PHE A 237 -4.56 -9.20 -19.00
CA PHE A 237 -5.98 -8.94 -19.25
C PHE A 237 -6.73 -10.15 -19.80
N LYS A 238 -6.08 -11.00 -20.61
CA LYS A 238 -6.69 -12.23 -21.13
C LYS A 238 -6.76 -13.34 -20.07
N LYS A 239 -5.76 -13.41 -19.19
CA LYS A 239 -5.58 -14.44 -18.15
C LYS A 239 -6.44 -14.19 -16.90
N LEU A 240 -6.73 -12.92 -16.59
CA LEU A 240 -7.51 -12.49 -15.44
C LEU A 240 -8.91 -13.11 -15.43
N GLU A 241 -9.32 -13.64 -14.29
CA GLU A 241 -10.70 -14.03 -14.03
C GLU A 241 -11.60 -12.79 -13.93
N ARG A 242 -11.23 -11.80 -13.12
CA ARG A 242 -11.98 -10.55 -12.94
C ARG A 242 -11.57 -9.50 -13.96
N LYS A 243 -12.31 -9.44 -15.06
CA LYS A 243 -12.04 -8.48 -16.15
C LYS A 243 -12.18 -7.01 -15.73
N LEU A 244 -12.99 -6.72 -14.70
CA LEU A 244 -13.11 -5.38 -14.13
C LEU A 244 -11.75 -4.85 -13.65
N ILE A 245 -10.97 -5.68 -12.95
CA ILE A 245 -9.62 -5.29 -12.46
C ILE A 245 -8.71 -4.94 -13.64
N GLY A 246 -8.74 -5.75 -14.69
CA GLY A 246 -7.96 -5.48 -15.90
C GLY A 246 -8.36 -4.20 -16.63
N VAL A 247 -9.65 -3.82 -16.60
CA VAL A 247 -10.12 -2.53 -17.12
C VAL A 247 -9.55 -1.37 -16.30
N LEU A 248 -9.63 -1.45 -14.97
CA LEU A 248 -9.09 -0.46 -14.05
C LEU A 248 -7.58 -0.28 -14.24
N CYS A 249 -6.82 -1.38 -14.35
CA CYS A 249 -5.38 -1.36 -14.61
C CYS A 249 -5.02 -0.58 -15.89
N PHE A 250 -5.83 -0.67 -16.96
CA PHE A 250 -5.59 0.16 -18.15
C PHE A 250 -5.89 1.64 -17.92
N GLY A 251 -6.91 1.94 -17.11
CA GLY A 251 -7.22 3.31 -16.71
C GLY A 251 -6.14 3.93 -15.82
N ASP A 252 -5.49 3.12 -14.99
CA ASP A 252 -4.37 3.54 -14.14
C ASP A 252 -3.09 3.70 -14.94
N TYR A 253 -2.75 2.73 -15.80
CA TYR A 253 -1.58 2.82 -16.69
C TYR A 253 -1.64 4.02 -17.65
N GLY A 254 -2.84 4.42 -18.10
CA GLY A 254 -3.03 5.71 -18.77
C GLY A 254 -2.70 5.76 -20.27
N ASP A 255 -2.43 4.63 -20.92
CA ASP A 255 -2.06 4.58 -22.34
C ASP A 255 -3.28 4.45 -23.27
N SER A 256 -3.43 5.41 -24.20
CA SER A 256 -4.54 5.52 -25.12
C SER A 256 -4.70 4.31 -26.07
N ARG A 257 -3.66 3.50 -26.27
CA ARG A 257 -3.76 2.24 -27.03
C ARG A 257 -4.77 1.27 -26.41
N ALA A 258 -5.00 1.37 -25.09
CA ALA A 258 -6.02 0.57 -24.41
C ALA A 258 -7.44 0.86 -24.90
N VAL A 259 -7.73 2.05 -25.45
CA VAL A 259 -9.06 2.40 -26.01
C VAL A 259 -9.50 1.37 -27.05
N THR A 260 -8.62 1.05 -28.02
CA THR A 260 -8.93 0.09 -29.07
C THR A 260 -9.10 -1.32 -28.51
N LEU A 261 -8.29 -1.69 -27.51
CA LEU A 261 -8.39 -2.99 -26.86
C LEU A 261 -9.73 -3.15 -26.14
N LEU A 262 -10.13 -2.16 -25.34
CA LEU A 262 -11.35 -2.17 -24.54
C LEU A 262 -12.60 -2.17 -25.43
N LYS A 263 -12.66 -1.32 -26.46
CA LYS A 263 -13.75 -1.34 -27.44
C LYS A 263 -13.94 -2.73 -28.07
N ASN A 264 -12.85 -3.31 -28.58
CA ASN A 264 -12.87 -4.65 -29.15
C ASN A 264 -13.32 -5.72 -28.14
N TYR A 265 -12.96 -5.56 -26.86
CA TYR A 265 -13.41 -6.46 -25.81
C TYR A 265 -14.92 -6.33 -25.58
N LEU A 266 -15.45 -5.11 -25.47
CA LEU A 266 -16.89 -4.88 -25.29
C LEU A 266 -17.70 -5.45 -26.46
N ASP A 267 -17.28 -5.21 -27.70
CA ASP A 267 -17.98 -5.70 -28.90
C ASP A 267 -18.01 -7.24 -28.99
N ARG A 268 -16.91 -7.90 -28.63
CA ARG A 268 -16.80 -9.37 -28.74
C ARG A 268 -17.47 -10.12 -27.60
N ASN A 269 -17.67 -9.48 -26.46
CA ASN A 269 -18.13 -10.13 -25.24
C ASN A 269 -19.51 -9.66 -24.78
N GLN A 270 -20.30 -9.00 -25.64
CA GLN A 270 -21.61 -8.44 -25.29
C GLN A 270 -22.53 -9.38 -24.48
N HIS A 271 -22.46 -10.69 -24.73
CA HIS A 271 -23.28 -11.69 -24.03
C HIS A 271 -22.81 -12.06 -22.62
N ALA A 272 -21.56 -11.72 -22.26
CA ALA A 272 -20.92 -12.07 -20.99
C ALA A 272 -20.51 -10.83 -20.17
N LEU A 273 -20.83 -9.62 -20.64
CA LEU A 273 -20.56 -8.39 -19.91
C LEU A 273 -21.50 -8.22 -18.72
N THR A 274 -20.94 -7.81 -17.59
CA THR A 274 -21.71 -7.22 -16.48
C THR A 274 -21.84 -5.71 -16.68
N ARG A 275 -22.79 -5.08 -15.99
CA ARG A 275 -22.96 -3.62 -15.99
C ARG A 275 -21.68 -2.92 -15.53
N ASP A 276 -21.08 -3.40 -14.44
CA ASP A 276 -19.89 -2.80 -13.86
C ASP A 276 -18.72 -2.79 -14.84
N ILE A 277 -18.45 -3.92 -15.51
CA ILE A 277 -17.39 -4.00 -16.52
C ILE A 277 -17.67 -3.05 -17.69
N PHE A 278 -18.92 -3.00 -18.17
CA PHE A 278 -19.27 -2.15 -19.29
C PHE A 278 -19.11 -0.66 -18.95
N TYR A 279 -19.69 -0.19 -17.85
CA TYR A 279 -19.63 1.23 -17.49
C TYR A 279 -18.24 1.67 -17.06
N GLU A 280 -17.49 0.83 -16.36
CA GLU A 280 -16.10 1.14 -16.02
C GLU A 280 -15.24 1.20 -17.28
N ALA A 281 -15.41 0.27 -18.24
CA ALA A 281 -14.67 0.32 -19.50
C ALA A 281 -15.01 1.59 -20.30
N MET A 282 -16.27 2.02 -20.31
CA MET A 282 -16.69 3.27 -20.94
C MET A 282 -16.03 4.49 -20.29
N SER A 283 -16.04 4.54 -18.94
CA SER A 283 -15.38 5.57 -18.15
C SER A 283 -13.88 5.65 -18.46
N VAL A 284 -13.19 4.49 -18.45
CA VAL A 284 -11.76 4.38 -18.79
C VAL A 284 -11.50 4.80 -20.24
N ILE A 285 -12.32 4.37 -21.21
CA ILE A 285 -12.18 4.78 -22.61
C ILE A 285 -12.25 6.31 -22.73
N GLN A 286 -13.21 6.96 -22.07
CA GLN A 286 -13.32 8.42 -22.06
C GLN A 286 -12.13 9.09 -21.39
N LYS A 287 -11.69 8.59 -20.22
CA LYS A 287 -10.50 9.08 -19.50
C LYS A 287 -9.26 9.05 -20.38
N LEU A 288 -9.13 8.02 -21.22
CA LEU A 288 -8.03 7.83 -22.17
C LEU A 288 -8.21 8.60 -23.50
N GLY A 289 -9.25 9.43 -23.63
CA GLY A 289 -9.51 10.27 -24.79
C GLY A 289 -10.25 9.59 -25.95
N GLY A 290 -10.84 8.41 -25.71
CA GLY A 290 -11.64 7.70 -26.70
C GLY A 290 -13.09 8.20 -26.78
N ASP A 291 -13.64 8.21 -28.00
CA ASP A 291 -15.09 8.41 -28.20
C ASP A 291 -15.85 7.16 -27.74
N ILE A 292 -17.03 7.35 -27.16
CA ILE A 292 -17.91 6.27 -26.71
C ILE A 292 -19.26 6.25 -27.43
N ASN A 293 -19.54 7.24 -28.29
CA ASN A 293 -20.83 7.35 -28.99
C ASN A 293 -21.06 6.22 -30.01
N ASP A 294 -19.98 5.54 -30.42
CA ASP A 294 -20.01 4.38 -31.31
C ASP A 294 -20.28 3.05 -30.58
N ILE A 295 -20.29 3.05 -29.24
CA ILE A 295 -20.48 1.85 -28.42
C ILE A 295 -21.96 1.68 -28.11
N ARG A 296 -22.50 0.50 -28.43
CA ARG A 296 -23.90 0.16 -28.16
C ARG A 296 -24.05 -0.30 -26.71
N ASP A 297 -24.93 0.36 -25.96
CA ASP A 297 -25.31 -0.06 -24.61
C ASP A 297 -26.19 -1.33 -24.65
N PRO A 298 -25.68 -2.50 -24.20
CA PRO A 298 -26.45 -3.73 -24.19
C PRO A 298 -27.52 -3.77 -23.08
N PHE A 299 -27.43 -2.87 -22.09
CA PHE A 299 -28.33 -2.80 -20.94
C PHE A 299 -29.47 -1.80 -21.11
N LYS A 300 -29.36 -0.91 -22.10
CA LYS A 300 -30.38 0.09 -22.48
C LYS A 300 -30.66 1.13 -21.40
N ASP A 301 -29.73 1.36 -20.49
CA ASP A 301 -29.88 2.36 -19.43
C ASP A 301 -29.76 3.79 -20.00
N PHE A 302 -29.16 3.95 -21.19
CA PHE A 302 -28.99 5.25 -21.88
C PHE A 302 -29.91 5.50 -23.09
N SER A 303 -30.76 4.52 -23.46
CA SER A 303 -31.75 4.73 -24.53
C SER A 303 -32.92 5.59 -24.04
N LYS A 304 -33.06 6.79 -24.61
CA LYS A 304 -34.33 7.55 -24.66
C LYS A 304 -35.26 6.98 -25.74
#